data_AF-A0A255SGQ5-F1
#
_entry.id   AF-A0A255SGQ5-F1
#
_cell.length_a   1.000
_cell.length_b   1.000
_cell.length_c   1.000
_cell.angle_alpha   90.00
_cell.angle_beta   90.00
_cell.angle_gamma   90.00
#
_symmetry.space_group_name_H-M   'P 1'
#
loop_
_entity.id
_entity.type
_entity.pdbx_description
1 polymer ?
#
loop_
_entity_poly.entity_id
_entity_poly.type
_entity_poly.pdbx_seq_one_letter_code
_entity_poly.pdbx_strand_id
1 'polypeptide(L)'
;MDKYFICLANSYKRGGRCIAGVEIVFDNNDRWKLVRDDDGRPRWIRPIARTIYGEIPNFLGENIKVFSIVRLTNVVPCPEKAHTENVYYSHIEQYNYAISQDSNVINLLIDTKHQSLFHNRGRAVSTKMIAGINYSLMLIHPDKASAYIDENREKSKNRMRFTYYGTEYDFPITDPTFIDCLKKSADKYTNINDVYLTLSLGLEFEGWHHKLVAGVIIPTDSTKLHEVGGVSYMAQQKQIHHNAYAKWTTGDEEQLSELVKKGVSVQELCQIFGRNEGAIRSRISKLGLDVDASSPHIFDKWANSSNLSLSNQPNWFDEYERKLTSLLDKKNKIEEQINEVRAEILQKMESHGLEKLHSDQFSVSYTPAKTVMQFDSRTFRIENEELYSSYCKPKQREASIVVKRNIKEQYD
;
A
#
# COMPACT_ATOMS: atom_id res chain seq x y z
N MET A 1 21.97 -21.24 1.02
CA MET A 1 22.23 -20.59 2.33
C MET A 1 21.15 -19.55 2.56
N ASP A 2 20.78 -19.34 3.81
CA ASP A 2 19.80 -18.32 4.17
C ASP A 2 20.44 -16.94 4.15
N LYS A 3 19.65 -15.92 3.82
CA LYS A 3 20.06 -14.52 3.92
C LYS A 3 19.01 -13.69 4.63
N TYR A 4 19.46 -12.62 5.26
CA TYR A 4 18.62 -11.66 5.97
C TYR A 4 18.83 -10.28 5.39
N PHE A 5 17.77 -9.48 5.34
CA PHE A 5 17.87 -8.09 4.93
C PHE A 5 16.86 -7.20 5.65
N ILE A 6 17.21 -5.94 5.82
CA ILE A 6 16.28 -4.90 6.26
C ILE A 6 15.47 -4.49 5.04
N CYS A 7 14.16 -4.73 5.03
CA CYS A 7 13.28 -4.38 3.93
C CYS A 7 13.23 -2.85 3.76
N LEU A 8 13.64 -2.33 2.61
CA LEU A 8 13.62 -0.88 2.33
C LEU A 8 12.66 -0.51 1.20
N ALA A 9 12.12 -1.50 0.49
CA ALA A 9 11.04 -1.34 -0.47
C ALA A 9 10.14 -2.56 -0.45
N ASN A 10 8.83 -2.34 -0.42
CA ASN A 10 7.80 -3.32 -0.75
C ASN A 10 6.78 -2.65 -1.67
N SER A 11 7.12 -2.53 -2.95
CA SER A 11 6.41 -1.69 -3.92
C SER A 11 5.57 -2.49 -4.91
N TYR A 12 4.64 -1.85 -5.62
CA TYR A 12 3.91 -2.48 -6.72
C TYR A 12 4.81 -2.77 -7.92
N LYS A 13 4.74 -4.00 -8.45
CA LYS A 13 5.43 -4.42 -9.68
C LYS A 13 4.51 -5.32 -10.51
N ARG A 14 3.92 -4.75 -11.59
CA ARG A 14 3.10 -5.46 -12.60
C ARG A 14 2.12 -6.51 -12.02
N GLY A 15 1.34 -6.13 -11.01
CA GLY A 15 0.33 -7.01 -10.39
C GLY A 15 0.83 -7.82 -9.19
N GLY A 16 2.14 -7.85 -8.94
CA GLY A 16 2.76 -8.36 -7.71
C GLY A 16 3.55 -7.29 -6.96
N ARG A 17 4.56 -7.72 -6.22
CA ARG A 17 5.43 -6.91 -5.37
C ARG A 17 6.87 -6.90 -5.86
N CYS A 18 7.54 -5.76 -5.68
CA CYS A 18 8.99 -5.64 -5.67
C CYS A 18 9.42 -5.46 -4.22
N ILE A 19 10.05 -6.48 -3.64
CA ILE A 19 10.59 -6.42 -2.28
C ILE A 19 12.09 -6.36 -2.40
N ALA A 20 12.71 -5.39 -1.74
CA ALA A 20 14.15 -5.26 -1.73
C ALA A 20 14.64 -4.59 -0.46
N GLY A 21 15.91 -4.79 -0.15
CA GLY A 21 16.53 -4.15 0.98
C GLY A 21 18.01 -4.45 1.08
N VAL A 22 18.59 -4.10 2.22
CA VAL A 22 20.03 -4.21 2.43
C VAL A 22 20.34 -5.44 3.28
N GLU A 23 21.27 -6.25 2.80
CA GLU A 23 21.71 -7.50 3.41
C GLU A 23 22.38 -7.25 4.78
N ILE A 24 22.04 -8.10 5.73
CA ILE A 24 22.60 -8.12 7.09
C ILE A 24 23.01 -9.55 7.47
N VAL A 25 23.93 -9.64 8.43
CA VAL A 25 24.33 -10.90 9.08
C VAL A 25 24.20 -10.75 10.58
N PHE A 26 23.81 -11.82 11.27
CA PHE A 26 23.81 -11.85 12.73
C PHE A 26 25.17 -12.34 13.25
N ASP A 27 25.70 -11.68 14.27
CA ASP A 27 26.85 -12.17 15.02
C ASP A 27 26.42 -13.23 16.05
N ASN A 28 27.39 -13.83 16.75
CA ASN A 28 27.15 -14.87 17.76
C ASN A 28 26.30 -14.40 18.96
N ASN A 29 26.02 -13.10 19.08
CA ASN A 29 25.22 -12.50 20.14
C ASN A 29 23.87 -11.97 19.60
N ASP A 30 23.41 -12.46 18.44
CA ASP A 30 22.17 -12.04 17.77
C ASP A 30 22.12 -10.53 17.44
N ARG A 31 23.28 -9.88 17.30
CA ARG A 31 23.36 -8.51 16.81
C ARG A 31 23.57 -8.52 15.31
N TRP A 32 22.74 -7.78 14.60
CA TRP A 32 22.91 -7.64 13.17
C TRP A 32 24.09 -6.71 12.83
N LYS A 33 24.74 -7.00 11.70
CA LYS A 33 25.76 -6.17 11.07
C LYS A 33 25.41 -6.00 9.61
N LEU A 34 25.67 -4.80 9.09
CA LEU A 34 25.45 -4.49 7.69
C LEU A 34 26.47 -5.20 6.80
N VAL A 35 26.00 -5.76 5.69
CA VAL A 35 26.87 -6.25 4.63
C VAL A 35 27.08 -5.14 3.61
N ARG A 36 28.33 -4.94 3.20
CA ARG A 36 28.72 -3.93 2.21
C ARG A 36 29.38 -4.59 1.00
N ASP A 37 29.22 -3.96 -0.16
CA ASP A 37 29.98 -4.31 -1.35
C ASP A 37 31.41 -3.79 -1.28
N ASP A 38 32.26 -4.23 -2.20
CA ASP A 38 33.70 -3.91 -2.21
C ASP A 38 33.97 -2.41 -2.33
N ASP A 39 33.04 -1.66 -2.91
CA ASP A 39 33.10 -0.21 -3.00
C ASP A 39 32.63 0.52 -1.73
N GLY A 40 32.19 -0.22 -0.71
CA GLY A 40 31.72 0.27 0.59
C GLY A 40 30.23 0.63 0.64
N ARG A 41 29.48 0.48 -0.45
CA ARG A 41 28.03 0.70 -0.43
C ARG A 41 27.30 -0.41 0.33
N PRO A 42 26.12 -0.13 0.92
CA PRO A 42 25.26 -1.16 1.47
C PRO A 42 24.88 -2.19 0.39
N ARG A 43 25.08 -3.48 0.66
CA ARG A 43 24.80 -4.55 -0.30
C ARG A 43 23.30 -4.77 -0.40
N TRP A 44 22.75 -4.54 -1.58
CA TRP A 44 21.33 -4.78 -1.84
C TRP A 44 21.05 -6.25 -2.13
N ILE A 45 19.86 -6.69 -1.74
CA ILE A 45 19.27 -7.96 -2.14
C ILE A 45 17.82 -7.73 -2.56
N ARG A 46 17.45 -8.31 -3.71
CA ARG A 46 16.10 -8.24 -4.25
C ARG A 46 15.61 -9.65 -4.58
N PRO A 47 14.80 -10.27 -3.71
CA PRO A 47 14.12 -11.52 -4.06
C PRO A 47 13.25 -11.33 -5.31
N ILE A 48 13.38 -12.25 -6.27
CA ILE A 48 12.53 -12.35 -7.44
C ILE A 48 11.89 -13.73 -7.50
N ALA A 49 10.60 -13.78 -7.85
CA ALA A 49 9.92 -15.05 -8.11
C ALA A 49 10.21 -15.51 -9.55
N ARG A 50 9.93 -16.78 -9.85
CA ARG A 50 9.99 -17.33 -11.22
C ARG A 50 8.73 -16.96 -12.02
N THR A 51 8.41 -15.68 -12.03
CA THR A 51 7.33 -15.05 -12.80
C THR A 51 7.90 -14.30 -14.01
N ILE A 52 7.05 -13.90 -14.94
CA ILE A 52 7.48 -13.28 -16.21
C ILE A 52 8.33 -12.02 -15.96
N TYR A 53 7.98 -11.23 -14.95
CA TYR A 53 8.70 -10.00 -14.64
C TYR A 53 9.51 -10.10 -13.35
N GLY A 54 9.60 -11.27 -12.73
CA GLY A 54 10.28 -11.49 -11.45
C GLY A 54 9.61 -10.76 -10.27
N GLU A 55 8.32 -10.46 -10.37
CA GLU A 55 7.51 -9.93 -9.26
C GLU A 55 7.14 -11.02 -8.27
N ILE A 56 7.18 -10.69 -6.97
CA ILE A 56 6.72 -11.58 -5.91
C ILE A 56 5.18 -11.55 -5.86
N PRO A 57 4.48 -12.69 -5.82
CA PRO A 57 3.04 -12.72 -5.64
C PRO A 57 2.57 -11.94 -4.40
N ASN A 58 1.46 -11.20 -4.49
CA ASN A 58 1.01 -10.32 -3.40
C ASN A 58 0.85 -11.04 -2.05
N PHE A 59 0.27 -12.25 -2.04
CA PHE A 59 0.04 -13.02 -0.82
C PHE A 59 1.33 -13.38 -0.06
N LEU A 60 2.49 -13.40 -0.73
CA LEU A 60 3.80 -13.62 -0.10
C LEU A 60 4.41 -12.32 0.42
N GLY A 61 4.08 -11.19 -0.22
CA GLY A 61 4.74 -9.91 0.02
C GLY A 61 3.96 -8.91 0.86
N GLU A 62 2.63 -8.97 0.88
CA GLU A 62 1.79 -7.92 1.47
C GLU A 62 1.99 -7.70 2.98
N ASN A 63 2.36 -8.76 3.70
CA ASN A 63 2.57 -8.70 5.14
C ASN A 63 3.99 -8.26 5.53
N ILE A 64 4.91 -8.15 4.56
CA ILE A 64 6.27 -7.69 4.80
C ILE A 64 6.26 -6.17 4.89
N LYS A 65 6.49 -5.65 6.09
CA LYS A 65 6.52 -4.20 6.30
C LYS A 65 7.84 -3.61 5.82
N VAL A 66 7.80 -2.38 5.31
CA VAL A 66 9.03 -1.59 5.16
C VAL A 66 9.66 -1.45 6.54
N PHE A 67 10.98 -1.56 6.58
CA PHE A 67 11.84 -1.55 7.74
C PHE A 67 11.75 -2.78 8.68
N SER A 68 11.06 -3.86 8.29
CA SER A 68 11.18 -5.14 8.97
C SER A 68 12.39 -5.94 8.49
N ILE A 69 12.85 -6.92 9.28
CA ILE A 69 13.85 -7.88 8.81
C ILE A 69 13.13 -9.00 8.06
N VAL A 70 13.66 -9.36 6.91
CA VAL A 70 13.15 -10.44 6.05
C VAL A 70 14.21 -11.52 5.95
N ARG A 71 13.78 -12.78 6.08
CA ARG A 71 14.61 -13.95 5.85
C ARG A 71 14.26 -14.56 4.50
N LEU A 72 15.28 -14.91 3.74
CA LEU A 72 15.20 -15.70 2.52
C LEU A 72 15.89 -17.04 2.73
N THR A 73 15.23 -18.13 2.35
CA THR A 73 15.77 -19.49 2.42
C THR A 73 16.29 -19.93 1.05
N ASN A 74 17.40 -20.67 1.04
CA ASN A 74 18.03 -21.22 -0.17
C ASN A 74 18.25 -20.18 -1.28
N VAL A 75 18.94 -19.10 -0.91
CA VAL A 75 19.19 -17.99 -1.84
C VAL A 75 20.18 -18.40 -2.93
N VAL A 76 19.83 -18.07 -4.17
CA VAL A 76 20.67 -18.27 -5.36
C VAL A 76 20.78 -16.95 -6.13
N PRO A 77 21.97 -16.37 -6.31
CA PRO A 77 22.16 -15.16 -7.11
C PRO A 77 21.64 -15.32 -8.55
N CYS A 78 20.94 -14.30 -9.05
CA CYS A 78 20.43 -14.24 -10.42
C CYS A 78 20.57 -12.80 -10.98
N PRO A 79 21.80 -12.26 -11.06
CA PRO A 79 22.02 -10.90 -11.53
C PRO A 79 21.60 -10.75 -13.00
N GLU A 80 20.97 -9.62 -13.33
CA GLU A 80 20.56 -9.32 -14.71
C GLU A 80 20.78 -7.84 -15.05
N LYS A 81 21.71 -7.54 -15.97
CA LYS A 81 22.06 -6.16 -16.35
C LYS A 81 22.36 -5.30 -15.11
N ALA A 82 21.67 -4.17 -14.94
CA ALA A 82 21.81 -3.30 -13.77
C ALA A 82 21.23 -3.88 -12.47
N HIS A 83 20.46 -4.96 -12.55
CA HIS A 83 19.82 -5.63 -11.42
C HIS A 83 20.73 -6.71 -10.83
N THR A 84 21.92 -6.32 -10.39
CA THR A 84 22.94 -7.22 -9.83
C THR A 84 22.52 -7.82 -8.50
N GLU A 85 21.59 -7.19 -7.80
CA GLU A 85 21.04 -7.58 -6.51
C GLU A 85 20.01 -8.72 -6.56
N ASN A 86 19.58 -9.13 -7.76
CA ASN A 86 18.51 -10.10 -7.94
C ASN A 86 18.91 -11.49 -7.40
N VAL A 87 17.99 -12.12 -6.67
CA VAL A 87 18.16 -13.49 -6.17
C VAL A 87 16.88 -14.31 -6.30
N TYR A 88 17.04 -15.60 -6.58
CA TYR A 88 15.99 -16.58 -6.34
C TYR A 88 16.05 -17.07 -4.89
N TYR A 89 14.91 -17.57 -4.40
CA TYR A 89 14.72 -18.07 -3.05
C TYR A 89 13.71 -19.23 -3.06
N SER A 90 13.74 -20.10 -2.05
CA SER A 90 12.72 -21.14 -1.85
C SER A 90 11.61 -20.70 -0.90
N HIS A 91 11.94 -19.84 0.06
CA HIS A 91 10.99 -19.29 1.03
C HIS A 91 11.34 -17.84 1.39
N ILE A 92 10.32 -17.02 1.66
CA ILE A 92 10.44 -15.64 2.09
C ILE A 92 9.49 -15.42 3.27
N GLU A 93 10.01 -14.88 4.36
CA GLU A 93 9.22 -14.60 5.56
C GLU A 93 9.73 -13.36 6.28
N GLN A 94 8.84 -12.67 6.97
CA GLN A 94 9.25 -11.61 7.90
C GLN A 94 9.84 -12.27 9.15
N TYR A 95 11.10 -11.95 9.45
CA TYR A 95 11.81 -12.44 10.62
C TYR A 95 11.45 -11.59 11.84
N ASN A 96 11.07 -12.22 12.94
CA ASN A 96 10.63 -11.53 14.15
C ASN A 96 11.82 -10.94 14.92
N TYR A 97 12.30 -9.80 14.46
CA TYR A 97 13.36 -9.04 15.09
C TYR A 97 13.04 -7.55 14.99
N ALA A 98 13.04 -6.87 16.14
CA ALA A 98 12.76 -5.44 16.20
C ALA A 98 14.02 -4.64 15.87
N ILE A 99 13.94 -3.83 14.82
CA ILE A 99 14.98 -2.86 14.46
C ILE A 99 14.42 -1.45 14.64
N SER A 100 15.23 -0.54 15.20
CA SER A 100 14.83 0.84 15.43
C SER A 100 14.84 1.63 14.12
N GLN A 101 13.69 2.20 13.75
CA GLN A 101 13.54 3.08 12.59
C GLN A 101 13.84 4.53 12.98
N ASP A 102 15.00 4.77 13.59
CA ASP A 102 15.50 6.12 13.86
C ASP A 102 16.55 6.52 12.81
N SER A 103 16.79 7.82 12.69
CA SER A 103 17.70 8.35 11.70
C SER A 103 19.13 7.82 11.82
N ASN A 104 19.62 7.45 13.02
CA ASN A 104 20.98 6.90 13.14
C ASN A 104 21.10 5.55 12.43
N VAL A 105 20.09 4.69 12.56
CA VAL A 105 20.08 3.39 11.89
C VAL A 105 19.89 3.56 10.39
N ILE A 106 18.94 4.39 9.96
CA ILE A 106 18.63 4.58 8.53
C ILE A 106 19.84 5.19 7.79
N ASN A 107 20.56 6.12 8.41
CA ASN A 107 21.78 6.73 7.85
C ASN A 107 22.89 5.72 7.54
N LEU A 108 22.92 4.55 8.18
CA LEU A 108 23.90 3.50 7.84
C LEU A 108 23.63 2.85 6.48
N LEU A 109 22.38 2.97 5.99
CA LEU A 109 21.84 2.28 4.82
C LEU A 109 21.83 3.16 3.56
N ILE A 110 22.17 4.45 3.67
CA ILE A 110 22.13 5.38 2.54
C ILE A 110 23.29 5.16 1.56
N ASP A 111 23.06 5.45 0.29
CA ASP A 111 24.10 5.58 -0.70
C ASP A 111 24.87 6.90 -0.48
N THR A 112 26.18 6.77 -0.24
CA THR A 112 27.09 7.91 -0.02
C THR A 112 28.06 8.12 -1.18
N LYS A 113 27.94 7.34 -2.26
CA LYS A 113 28.89 7.35 -3.38
C LYS A 113 28.38 8.16 -4.55
N HIS A 114 27.08 8.10 -4.82
CA HIS A 114 26.51 8.60 -6.05
C HIS A 114 25.86 9.97 -5.87
N GLN A 115 26.41 10.98 -6.55
CA GLN A 115 25.81 12.32 -6.60
C GLN A 115 24.68 12.43 -7.64
N SER A 116 24.54 11.43 -8.53
CA SER A 116 23.49 11.38 -9.53
C SER A 116 22.74 10.06 -9.46
N LEU A 117 21.43 10.12 -9.70
CA LEU A 117 20.55 8.96 -9.59
C LEU A 117 20.68 8.07 -10.83
N PHE A 118 21.32 6.91 -10.70
CA PHE A 118 21.52 5.95 -11.80
C PHE A 118 22.21 6.59 -13.03
N HIS A 119 23.32 7.31 -12.79
CA HIS A 119 24.20 7.90 -13.81
C HIS A 119 23.61 9.04 -14.67
N ASN A 120 22.37 9.50 -14.44
CA ASN A 120 21.84 10.68 -15.11
C ASN A 120 20.83 11.47 -14.27
N ARG A 121 20.49 12.69 -14.71
CA ARG A 121 19.50 13.57 -14.04
C ARG A 121 18.07 13.41 -14.56
N GLY A 122 17.87 12.57 -15.57
CA GLY A 122 16.57 12.34 -16.19
C GLY A 122 15.63 11.47 -15.35
N ARG A 123 14.37 11.35 -15.80
CA ARG A 123 13.35 10.47 -15.20
C ARG A 123 13.51 8.99 -15.57
N ALA A 124 14.40 8.68 -16.51
CA ALA A 124 14.67 7.35 -17.00
C ALA A 124 16.10 7.23 -17.51
N VAL A 125 16.57 5.99 -17.65
CA VAL A 125 17.85 5.64 -18.28
C VAL A 125 17.53 4.84 -19.54
N SER A 126 18.19 5.13 -20.66
CA SER A 126 17.99 4.33 -21.88
C SER A 126 18.67 2.96 -21.76
N THR A 127 18.15 1.94 -22.44
CA THR A 127 18.74 0.59 -22.45
C THR A 127 20.22 0.60 -22.88
N LYS A 128 20.62 1.54 -23.75
CA LYS A 128 22.02 1.71 -24.18
C LYS A 128 22.96 2.12 -23.03
N MET A 129 22.47 2.95 -22.10
CA MET A 129 23.27 3.41 -20.95
C MET A 129 23.27 2.40 -19.80
N ILE A 130 22.30 1.47 -19.75
CA ILE A 130 22.19 0.47 -18.69
C ILE A 130 23.39 -0.49 -18.62
N ALA A 131 24.07 -0.74 -19.75
CA ALA A 131 25.25 -1.61 -19.77
C ALA A 131 26.39 -1.12 -18.85
N GLY A 132 26.47 0.19 -18.58
CA GLY A 132 27.45 0.78 -17.66
C GLY A 132 26.96 0.90 -16.21
N ILE A 133 25.73 0.47 -15.91
CA ILE A 133 25.13 0.59 -14.58
C ILE A 133 25.14 -0.79 -13.91
N ASN A 134 25.74 -0.89 -12.73
CA ASN A 134 25.84 -2.13 -11.95
C ASN A 134 24.98 -2.13 -10.68
N TYR A 135 24.05 -1.19 -10.55
CA TYR A 135 23.09 -1.12 -9.44
C TYR A 135 21.74 -0.57 -9.92
N SER A 136 20.64 -1.09 -9.36
CA SER A 136 19.29 -0.64 -9.71
C SER A 136 18.48 -0.14 -8.53
N LEU A 137 19.07 -0.16 -7.33
CA LEU A 137 18.50 0.29 -6.08
C LEU A 137 19.48 1.19 -5.34
N MET A 138 18.94 2.18 -4.65
CA MET A 138 19.70 3.00 -3.70
C MET A 138 18.73 3.62 -2.69
N LEU A 139 19.21 3.85 -1.46
CA LEU A 139 18.50 4.63 -0.46
C LEU A 139 19.15 6.01 -0.40
N ILE A 140 18.34 7.06 -0.43
CA ILE A 140 18.82 8.44 -0.33
C ILE A 140 18.12 9.19 0.80
N HIS A 141 18.77 10.26 1.26
CA HIS A 141 18.19 11.31 2.08
C HIS A 141 18.17 12.60 1.23
N PRO A 142 17.02 12.98 0.64
CA PRO A 142 16.88 14.21 -0.14
C PRO A 142 16.71 15.45 0.76
N ASP A 143 17.01 16.63 0.22
CA ASP A 143 16.94 17.90 0.98
C ASP A 143 15.50 18.41 1.15
N LYS A 144 14.76 18.48 0.05
CA LYS A 144 13.37 18.95 0.00
C LYS A 144 12.55 17.83 -0.60
N ALA A 145 11.47 17.42 0.03
CA ALA A 145 10.59 16.39 -0.50
C ALA A 145 9.12 16.75 -0.33
N SER A 146 8.30 16.44 -1.33
CA SER A 146 6.85 16.55 -1.28
C SER A 146 6.20 15.49 -2.14
N ALA A 147 5.07 14.95 -1.67
CA ALA A 147 4.28 13.99 -2.40
C ALA A 147 2.92 14.59 -2.79
N TYR A 148 2.44 14.23 -3.97
CA TYR A 148 1.18 14.71 -4.50
C TYR A 148 0.53 13.68 -5.43
N ILE A 149 -0.76 13.86 -5.68
CA ILE A 149 -1.52 13.05 -6.64
C ILE A 149 -1.68 13.86 -7.92
N ASP A 150 -1.09 13.39 -9.02
CA ASP A 150 -1.26 13.98 -10.34
C ASP A 150 -2.59 13.51 -10.94
N GLU A 151 -3.62 14.34 -10.81
CA GLU A 151 -4.98 14.08 -11.31
C GLU A 151 -5.16 14.46 -12.80
N ASN A 152 -4.17 15.12 -13.41
CA ASN A 152 -4.23 15.59 -14.81
C ASN A 152 -4.04 14.46 -15.86
N ARG A 153 -4.05 13.20 -15.43
CA ARG A 153 -3.87 12.02 -16.30
C ARG A 153 -5.09 11.11 -16.19
N GLU A 154 -5.45 10.43 -17.28
CA GLU A 154 -6.52 9.41 -17.32
C GLU A 154 -6.48 8.40 -16.16
N LYS A 155 -5.28 8.14 -15.63
CA LYS A 155 -5.08 7.45 -14.35
C LYS A 155 -4.26 8.35 -13.45
N SER A 156 -4.82 8.73 -12.30
CA SER A 156 -4.11 9.52 -11.31
C SER A 156 -2.82 8.83 -10.89
N LYS A 157 -1.71 9.59 -10.85
CA LYS A 157 -0.39 9.06 -10.49
C LYS A 157 0.10 9.70 -9.19
N ASN A 158 0.43 8.86 -8.22
CA ASN A 158 1.09 9.31 -7.00
C ASN A 158 2.55 9.65 -7.33
N ARG A 159 3.01 10.83 -6.93
CA ARG A 159 4.28 11.43 -7.36
C ARG A 159 5.03 11.96 -6.15
N MET A 160 6.34 11.82 -6.16
CA MET A 160 7.25 12.41 -5.18
C MET A 160 8.17 13.37 -5.91
N ARG A 161 8.10 14.64 -5.55
CA ARG A 161 9.06 15.66 -5.95
C ARG A 161 10.12 15.81 -4.86
N PHE A 162 11.38 15.85 -5.25
CA PHE A 162 12.45 16.03 -4.28
C PHE A 162 13.72 16.63 -4.88
N THR A 163 14.59 17.19 -4.04
CA THR A 163 15.91 17.68 -4.44
C THR A 163 17.00 16.75 -3.93
N TYR A 164 17.96 16.41 -4.79
CA TYR A 164 19.13 15.62 -4.43
C TYR A 164 20.36 16.19 -5.14
N TYR A 165 21.39 16.58 -4.38
CA TYR A 165 22.59 17.28 -4.87
C TYR A 165 22.24 18.47 -5.81
N GLY A 166 21.27 19.29 -5.39
CA GLY A 166 20.82 20.47 -6.13
C GLY A 166 20.04 20.19 -7.42
N THR A 167 19.77 18.93 -7.75
CA THR A 167 18.92 18.56 -8.89
C THR A 167 17.52 18.22 -8.41
N GLU A 168 16.51 18.82 -9.05
CA GLU A 168 15.12 18.48 -8.79
C GLU A 168 14.69 17.23 -9.58
N TYR A 169 14.03 16.33 -8.88
CA TYR A 169 13.48 15.10 -9.39
C TYR A 169 11.99 15.04 -9.10
N ASP A 170 11.27 14.33 -9.97
CA ASP A 170 9.86 14.09 -9.78
C ASP A 170 9.53 12.71 -10.34
N PHE A 171 9.37 11.74 -9.45
CA PHE A 171 9.26 10.32 -9.76
C PHE A 171 7.92 9.75 -9.30
N PRO A 172 7.36 8.76 -10.03
CA PRO A 172 6.18 8.06 -9.56
C PRO A 172 6.48 7.25 -8.29
N ILE A 173 5.53 7.28 -7.36
CA ILE A 173 5.55 6.47 -6.14
C ILE A 173 4.93 5.11 -6.45
N THR A 174 5.58 4.05 -6.01
CA THR A 174 5.10 2.67 -6.13
C THR A 174 4.96 1.96 -4.78
N ASP A 175 5.27 2.63 -3.68
CA ASP A 175 5.07 2.14 -2.31
C ASP A 175 3.56 2.13 -1.97
N PRO A 176 2.92 0.96 -1.80
CA PRO A 176 1.49 0.82 -1.53
C PRO A 176 1.07 1.47 -0.21
N THR A 177 1.86 1.30 0.85
CA THR A 177 1.54 1.77 2.19
C THR A 177 1.58 3.29 2.21
N PHE A 178 2.62 3.87 1.62
CA PHE A 178 2.72 5.32 1.51
C PHE A 178 1.65 5.90 0.56
N ILE A 179 1.33 5.23 -0.55
CA ILE A 179 0.24 5.64 -1.45
C ILE A 179 -1.10 5.71 -0.71
N ASP A 180 -1.41 4.71 0.12
CA ASP A 180 -2.66 4.70 0.89
C ASP A 180 -2.68 5.82 1.93
N CYS A 181 -1.54 6.12 2.57
CA CYS A 181 -1.39 7.27 3.45
C CYS A 181 -1.57 8.60 2.71
N LEU A 182 -0.98 8.75 1.53
CA LEU A 182 -1.08 9.94 0.69
C LEU A 182 -2.52 10.21 0.27
N LYS A 183 -3.24 9.17 -0.20
CA LYS A 183 -4.67 9.28 -0.59
C LYS A 183 -5.58 9.69 0.55
N LYS A 184 -5.26 9.31 1.79
CA LYS A 184 -6.05 9.66 2.97
C LYS A 184 -5.79 11.10 3.47
N SER A 185 -4.61 11.65 3.22
CA SER A 185 -4.19 12.94 3.79
C SER A 185 -3.10 13.59 2.95
N ALA A 186 -3.43 14.01 1.73
CA ALA A 186 -2.44 14.55 0.79
C ALA A 186 -1.72 15.80 1.33
N ASP A 187 -2.45 16.67 2.03
CA ASP A 187 -1.93 17.93 2.57
C ASP A 187 -0.73 17.74 3.51
N LYS A 188 -0.70 16.62 4.25
CA LYS A 188 0.40 16.29 5.18
C LYS A 188 1.73 16.06 4.48
N TYR A 189 1.71 15.76 3.18
CA TYR A 189 2.90 15.41 2.41
C TYR A 189 3.28 16.50 1.41
N THR A 190 2.67 17.68 1.47
CA THR A 190 3.03 18.85 0.66
C THR A 190 4.43 19.40 1.00
N ASN A 191 4.89 19.14 2.22
CA ASN A 191 6.28 19.35 2.64
C ASN A 191 6.68 18.28 3.66
N ILE A 192 7.68 17.47 3.33
CA ILE A 192 8.18 16.38 4.17
C ILE A 192 9.59 16.75 4.63
N ASN A 193 9.72 17.07 5.92
CA ASN A 193 10.96 17.62 6.49
C ASN A 193 12.09 16.59 6.61
N ASP A 194 11.78 15.36 7.01
CA ASP A 194 12.77 14.31 7.19
C ASP A 194 12.22 12.99 6.63
N VAL A 195 12.82 12.55 5.52
CA VAL A 195 12.37 11.38 4.77
C VAL A 195 13.52 10.73 4.05
N TYR A 196 13.49 9.40 3.99
CA TYR A 196 14.42 8.62 3.22
C TYR A 196 13.66 7.92 2.09
N LEU A 197 14.24 7.95 0.89
CA LEU A 197 13.60 7.41 -0.30
C LEU A 197 14.40 6.25 -0.84
N THR A 198 13.77 5.09 -0.93
CA THR A 198 14.31 3.97 -1.70
C THR A 198 13.96 4.19 -3.16
N LEU A 199 14.98 4.41 -3.98
CA LEU A 199 14.85 4.61 -5.41
C LEU A 199 15.12 3.31 -6.15
N SER A 200 14.41 3.11 -7.25
CA SER A 200 14.49 1.90 -8.05
C SER A 200 14.45 2.20 -9.55
N LEU A 201 15.20 1.43 -10.34
CA LEU A 201 15.02 1.36 -11.79
C LEU A 201 13.98 0.29 -12.15
N GLY A 202 12.96 0.71 -12.89
CA GLY A 202 11.97 -0.18 -13.48
C GLY A 202 12.57 -1.06 -14.57
N LEU A 203 11.80 -2.09 -14.94
CA LEU A 203 12.10 -2.91 -16.12
C LEU A 203 12.06 -2.08 -17.39
N GLU A 204 12.71 -2.60 -18.42
CA GLU A 204 12.73 -2.01 -19.75
C GLU A 204 11.29 -1.88 -20.31
N PHE A 205 10.96 -0.68 -20.76
CA PHE A 205 9.74 -0.39 -21.49
C PHE A 205 10.06 0.61 -22.60
N GLU A 206 9.83 0.21 -23.85
CA GLU A 206 10.10 1.04 -25.05
C GLU A 206 11.55 1.59 -25.09
N GLY A 207 12.53 0.80 -24.65
CA GLY A 207 13.95 1.19 -24.63
C GLY A 207 14.37 2.08 -23.44
N TRP A 208 13.51 2.23 -22.43
CA TRP A 208 13.75 3.05 -21.25
C TRP A 208 13.50 2.28 -19.94
N HIS A 209 14.32 2.59 -18.95
CA HIS A 209 14.19 2.15 -17.56
C HIS A 209 13.81 3.36 -16.71
N HIS A 210 12.54 3.44 -16.31
CA HIS A 210 12.03 4.57 -15.52
C HIS A 210 12.50 4.51 -14.06
N LYS A 211 12.80 5.66 -13.48
CA LYS A 211 13.15 5.80 -12.07
C LYS A 211 11.89 5.95 -11.24
N LEU A 212 11.84 5.26 -10.11
CA LEU A 212 10.67 5.12 -9.26
C LEU A 212 11.06 5.39 -7.81
N VAL A 213 10.12 5.89 -7.01
CA VAL A 213 10.19 5.80 -5.54
C VAL A 213 9.52 4.49 -5.14
N ALA A 214 10.32 3.52 -4.70
CA ALA A 214 9.88 2.18 -4.33
C ALA A 214 9.64 2.02 -2.82
N GLY A 215 10.21 2.89 -1.99
CA GLY A 215 9.95 2.93 -0.57
C GLY A 215 10.03 4.36 -0.05
N VAL A 216 9.14 4.71 0.87
CA VAL A 216 9.17 6.00 1.59
C VAL A 216 9.27 5.71 3.08
N ILE A 217 10.35 6.19 3.71
CA ILE A 217 10.66 5.93 5.11
C ILE A 217 10.71 7.26 5.85
N ILE A 218 9.79 7.45 6.80
CA ILE A 218 9.79 8.60 7.71
C ILE A 218 10.36 8.10 9.05
N PRO A 219 11.46 8.66 9.56
CA PRO A 219 12.06 8.22 10.82
C PRO A 219 11.11 8.42 12.01
N THR A 220 11.22 7.56 13.01
CA THR A 220 10.39 7.64 14.23
C THR A 220 10.77 8.81 15.13
N ASP A 221 12.04 9.22 15.16
CA ASP A 221 12.53 10.42 15.83
C ASP A 221 12.13 11.72 15.13
N SER A 222 11.82 11.68 13.83
CA SER A 222 11.19 12.83 13.13
C SER A 222 9.81 13.19 13.71
N THR A 223 9.12 12.22 14.33
CA THR A 223 7.87 12.48 15.07
C THR A 223 8.07 13.10 16.45
N LYS A 224 9.29 13.02 17.02
CA LYS A 224 9.65 13.67 18.30
C LYS A 224 10.04 15.14 18.12
N LEU A 225 10.60 15.52 16.97
CA LEU A 225 10.91 16.92 16.64
C LEU A 225 9.66 17.79 16.42
N HIS A 226 8.48 17.16 16.27
CA HIS A 226 7.17 17.83 16.23
C HIS A 226 6.48 17.93 17.61
N GLU A 227 7.08 17.43 18.70
CA GLU A 227 6.56 17.62 20.06
C GLU A 227 6.97 18.98 20.67
N VAL A 228 6.77 20.05 19.91
CA VAL A 228 6.39 21.34 20.50
C VAL A 228 4.92 21.56 20.16
N GLY A 229 4.05 20.94 20.97
CA GLY A 229 2.62 21.25 21.03
C GLY A 229 1.67 20.27 20.32
N GLY A 230 1.39 19.11 20.93
CA GLY A 230 0.27 18.26 20.53
C GLY A 230 0.19 16.96 21.34
N VAL A 231 -0.96 16.69 21.97
CA VAL A 231 -1.14 15.60 22.94
C VAL A 231 -0.94 14.21 22.31
N SER A 232 -0.05 13.41 22.90
CA SER A 232 0.37 12.06 22.48
C SER A 232 -0.78 11.08 22.19
N TYR A 233 -0.60 10.24 21.16
CA TYR A 233 -1.49 9.11 20.79
C TYR A 233 -1.82 8.20 22.00
N MET A 234 -0.87 8.00 22.91
CA MET A 234 -1.09 7.22 24.13
C MET A 234 -2.09 7.88 25.08
N ALA A 235 -2.12 9.22 25.11
CA ALA A 235 -3.11 9.97 25.88
C ALA A 235 -4.49 9.91 25.22
N GLN A 236 -4.57 9.89 23.88
CA GLN A 236 -5.83 9.72 23.14
C GLN A 236 -6.44 8.34 23.38
N GLN A 237 -5.62 7.28 23.42
CA GLN A 237 -6.11 5.92 23.70
C GLN A 237 -6.55 5.73 25.16
N LYS A 238 -5.89 6.40 26.12
CA LYS A 238 -6.31 6.43 27.53
C LYS A 238 -7.62 7.19 27.77
N GLN A 239 -8.01 8.10 26.86
CA GLN A 239 -9.31 8.80 26.92
C GLN A 239 -10.49 7.93 26.43
N ILE A 240 -10.25 6.99 25.50
CA ILE A 240 -11.30 6.15 24.90
C ILE A 240 -11.57 4.89 25.74
N HIS A 241 -10.52 4.33 26.34
CA HIS A 241 -10.56 3.10 27.12
C HIS A 241 -9.82 3.32 28.43
N HIS A 242 -10.54 3.45 29.54
CA HIS A 242 -9.96 3.86 30.83
C HIS A 242 -8.85 2.92 31.32
N ASN A 243 -8.85 1.65 30.87
CA ASN A 243 -7.84 0.63 31.19
C ASN A 243 -6.92 0.28 30.00
N ALA A 244 -6.86 1.12 28.96
CA ALA A 244 -5.91 0.93 27.86
C ALA A 244 -4.47 0.89 28.40
N TYR A 245 -3.76 -0.21 28.08
CA TYR A 245 -2.39 -0.47 28.52
C TYR A 245 -2.19 -0.66 30.03
N ALA A 246 -3.26 -0.76 30.82
CA ALA A 246 -3.16 -1.17 32.22
C ALA A 246 -2.66 -2.62 32.31
N LYS A 247 -1.88 -2.95 33.35
CA LYS A 247 -1.49 -4.36 33.59
C LYS A 247 -2.76 -5.18 33.89
N TRP A 248 -2.78 -6.44 33.45
CA TRP A 248 -3.84 -7.38 33.83
C TRP A 248 -3.59 -7.81 35.27
N THR A 249 -4.61 -7.73 36.12
CA THR A 249 -4.56 -8.28 37.48
C THR A 249 -5.07 -9.71 37.50
N THR A 250 -4.75 -10.46 38.54
CA THR A 250 -5.28 -11.83 38.73
C THR A 250 -6.81 -11.84 38.77
N GLY A 251 -7.44 -10.83 39.38
CA GLY A 251 -8.90 -10.67 39.37
C GLY A 251 -9.48 -10.38 37.98
N ASP A 252 -8.79 -9.60 37.14
CA ASP A 252 -9.22 -9.36 35.76
C ASP A 252 -9.21 -10.66 34.93
N GLU A 253 -8.20 -11.52 35.15
CA GLU A 253 -8.06 -12.80 34.43
C GLU A 253 -9.10 -13.83 34.88
N GLU A 254 -9.39 -13.90 36.18
CA GLU A 254 -10.46 -14.74 36.74
C GLU A 254 -11.83 -14.34 36.19
N GLN A 255 -12.14 -13.03 36.20
CA GLN A 255 -13.40 -12.50 35.68
C GLN A 255 -13.52 -12.70 34.16
N LEU A 256 -12.43 -12.52 33.41
CA LEU A 256 -12.42 -12.75 31.96
C LEU A 256 -12.70 -14.23 31.64
N SER A 257 -12.07 -15.14 32.39
CA SER A 257 -12.29 -16.59 32.27
C SER A 257 -13.75 -16.97 32.53
N GLU A 258 -14.36 -16.40 33.56
CA GLU A 258 -15.76 -16.70 33.88
C GLU A 258 -16.74 -16.20 32.80
N LEU A 259 -16.52 -14.99 32.27
CA LEU A 259 -17.41 -14.40 31.25
C LEU A 259 -17.29 -15.10 29.89
N VAL A 260 -16.09 -15.53 29.51
CA VAL A 260 -15.88 -16.32 28.29
C VAL A 260 -16.60 -17.67 28.40
N LYS A 261 -16.53 -18.34 29.57
CA LYS A 261 -17.25 -19.59 29.83
C LYS A 261 -18.77 -19.42 29.80
N LYS A 262 -19.28 -18.22 30.09
CA LYS A 262 -20.70 -17.86 29.97
C LYS A 262 -21.12 -17.44 28.55
N GLY A 263 -20.20 -17.45 27.58
CA GLY A 263 -20.50 -17.14 26.17
C GLY A 263 -20.67 -15.66 25.86
N VAL A 264 -20.19 -14.77 26.74
CA VAL A 264 -20.26 -13.31 26.53
C VAL A 264 -19.44 -12.91 25.31
N SER A 265 -19.98 -12.04 24.46
CA SER A 265 -19.35 -11.68 23.21
C SER A 265 -18.08 -10.84 23.44
N VAL A 266 -17.12 -10.90 22.51
CA VAL A 266 -15.87 -10.13 22.61
C VAL A 266 -16.13 -8.62 22.70
N GLN A 267 -17.20 -8.13 22.05
CA GLN A 267 -17.59 -6.72 22.09
C GLN A 267 -18.07 -6.29 23.48
N GLU A 268 -18.86 -7.13 24.16
CA GLU A 268 -19.28 -6.90 25.55
C GLU A 268 -18.10 -7.01 26.51
N LEU A 269 -17.16 -7.95 26.29
CA LEU A 269 -15.92 -8.04 27.06
C LEU A 269 -15.06 -6.78 26.94
N CYS A 270 -14.99 -6.14 25.77
CA CYS A 270 -14.27 -4.87 25.60
C CYS A 270 -14.87 -3.74 26.46
N GLN A 271 -16.19 -3.70 26.58
CA GLN A 271 -16.91 -2.72 27.40
C GLN A 271 -16.70 -2.99 28.88
N ILE A 272 -16.85 -4.24 29.32
CA ILE A 272 -16.73 -4.66 30.72
C ILE A 272 -15.32 -4.37 31.27
N PHE A 273 -14.29 -4.67 30.51
CA PHE A 273 -12.90 -4.48 30.95
C PHE A 273 -12.34 -3.10 30.61
N GLY A 274 -13.07 -2.27 29.87
CA GLY A 274 -12.62 -0.95 29.42
C GLY A 274 -11.33 -1.00 28.60
N ARG A 275 -11.18 -2.05 27.77
CA ARG A 275 -9.97 -2.39 27.01
C ARG A 275 -10.31 -2.67 25.55
N ASN A 276 -9.31 -2.56 24.68
CA ASN A 276 -9.48 -2.81 23.26
C ASN A 276 -9.60 -4.31 22.92
N GLU A 277 -10.20 -4.60 21.78
CA GLU A 277 -10.48 -5.96 21.31
C GLU A 277 -9.22 -6.83 21.19
N GLY A 278 -8.11 -6.23 20.73
CA GLY A 278 -6.82 -6.92 20.64
C GLY A 278 -6.29 -7.39 22.01
N ALA A 279 -6.43 -6.57 23.06
CA ALA A 279 -6.03 -6.94 24.41
C ALA A 279 -6.90 -8.07 24.99
N ILE A 280 -8.21 -8.07 24.71
CA ILE A 280 -9.15 -9.12 25.13
C ILE A 280 -8.80 -10.44 24.44
N ARG A 281 -8.71 -10.44 23.10
CA ARG A 281 -8.43 -11.64 22.30
C ARG A 281 -7.06 -12.25 22.64
N SER A 282 -6.03 -11.40 22.80
CA SER A 282 -4.71 -11.88 23.21
C SER A 282 -4.73 -12.51 24.60
N ARG A 283 -5.54 -11.99 25.53
CA ARG A 283 -5.59 -12.53 26.89
C ARG A 283 -6.36 -13.85 26.95
N ILE A 284 -7.48 -13.99 26.23
CA ILE A 284 -8.24 -15.25 26.11
C ILE A 284 -7.33 -16.38 25.63
N SER A 285 -6.57 -16.13 24.57
CA SER A 285 -5.62 -17.10 24.01
C SER A 285 -4.49 -17.44 25.01
N LYS A 286 -3.96 -16.45 25.74
CA LYS A 286 -2.93 -16.69 26.78
C LYS A 286 -3.44 -17.47 27.99
N LEU A 287 -4.73 -17.39 28.29
CA LEU A 287 -5.38 -18.16 29.36
C LEU A 287 -5.84 -19.55 28.90
N GLY A 288 -5.64 -19.91 27.62
CA GLY A 288 -5.99 -21.22 27.08
C GLY A 288 -7.49 -21.47 27.02
N LEU A 289 -8.30 -20.42 26.85
CA LEU A 289 -9.76 -20.49 26.86
C LEU A 289 -10.39 -20.58 25.46
N ASP A 290 -9.58 -20.92 24.44
CA ASP A 290 -10.04 -21.11 23.07
C ASP A 290 -10.99 -22.33 23.02
N VAL A 291 -12.28 -22.10 22.73
CA VAL A 291 -13.34 -23.12 22.84
C VAL A 291 -13.32 -24.16 21.72
N ASP A 292 -13.39 -25.42 22.13
CA ASP A 292 -13.32 -26.65 21.33
C ASP A 292 -14.48 -26.86 20.33
N ALA A 293 -14.20 -27.64 19.29
CA ALA A 293 -14.97 -27.86 18.06
C ALA A 293 -16.30 -28.66 18.19
N SER A 294 -16.98 -28.61 19.33
CA SER A 294 -18.22 -29.39 19.58
C SER A 294 -19.47 -28.55 19.83
N SER A 295 -19.41 -27.23 19.64
CA SER A 295 -20.57 -26.32 19.71
C SER A 295 -21.06 -25.89 18.31
N PRO A 296 -22.38 -25.70 18.07
CA PRO A 296 -22.98 -25.70 16.74
C PRO A 296 -22.40 -24.64 15.79
N HIS A 297 -21.93 -25.10 14.62
CA HIS A 297 -21.21 -24.30 13.63
C HIS A 297 -22.05 -23.18 13.01
N ILE A 298 -21.49 -21.97 13.05
CA ILE A 298 -22.02 -20.71 12.51
C ILE A 298 -21.94 -20.62 10.96
N PHE A 299 -21.38 -21.61 10.27
CA PHE A 299 -20.84 -21.41 8.91
C PHE A 299 -21.64 -21.99 7.71
N ASP A 300 -22.81 -22.62 7.89
CA ASP A 300 -23.51 -23.35 6.80
C ASP A 300 -24.66 -22.62 6.05
N LYS A 301 -24.80 -21.29 6.10
CA LYS A 301 -26.06 -20.62 5.65
C LYS A 301 -26.17 -20.08 4.20
N TRP A 302 -25.17 -20.18 3.33
CA TRP A 302 -25.16 -19.39 2.06
C TRP A 302 -25.80 -20.05 0.82
N ALA A 303 -26.09 -21.36 0.81
CA ALA A 303 -26.43 -22.05 -0.45
C ALA A 303 -27.91 -21.93 -0.92
N ASN A 304 -28.86 -21.41 -0.12
CA ASN A 304 -30.31 -21.59 -0.39
C ASN A 304 -31.15 -20.30 -0.60
N SER A 305 -30.56 -19.13 -0.87
CA SER A 305 -31.30 -17.84 -0.72
C SER A 305 -31.89 -17.19 -1.99
N SER A 306 -31.83 -17.79 -3.18
CA SER A 306 -32.29 -17.14 -4.42
C SER A 306 -33.79 -17.33 -4.76
N ASN A 307 -34.60 -17.87 -3.84
CA ASN A 307 -36.07 -17.95 -3.98
C ASN A 307 -36.78 -17.27 -2.79
N LEU A 308 -36.32 -16.10 -2.36
CA LEU A 308 -37.06 -15.31 -1.36
C LEU A 308 -38.12 -14.46 -2.08
N SER A 309 -39.40 -14.75 -1.85
CA SER A 309 -40.51 -13.93 -2.33
C SER A 309 -40.36 -12.50 -1.80
N LEU A 310 -40.70 -11.50 -2.62
CA LEU A 310 -40.71 -10.07 -2.25
C LEU A 310 -41.52 -9.77 -0.96
N SER A 311 -42.37 -10.69 -0.53
CA SER A 311 -43.17 -10.62 0.70
C SER A 311 -42.43 -11.01 1.99
N ASN A 312 -41.17 -11.44 1.92
CA ASN A 312 -40.40 -11.95 3.07
C ASN A 312 -39.10 -11.17 3.37
N GLN A 313 -38.97 -9.92 2.88
CA GLN A 313 -37.79 -9.11 3.20
C GLN A 313 -37.80 -8.66 4.66
N PRO A 314 -36.63 -8.66 5.35
CA PRO A 314 -36.56 -8.22 6.73
C PRO A 314 -36.90 -6.73 6.87
N ASN A 315 -37.82 -6.40 7.76
CA ASN A 315 -38.28 -5.02 8.02
C ASN A 315 -37.15 -4.05 8.45
N TRP A 316 -35.99 -4.56 8.89
CA TRP A 316 -34.82 -3.70 9.17
C TRP A 316 -34.21 -3.11 7.89
N PHE A 317 -34.36 -3.76 6.72
CA PHE A 317 -33.77 -3.29 5.47
C PHE A 317 -34.47 -2.03 4.94
N ASP A 318 -35.76 -1.85 5.22
CA ASP A 318 -36.57 -0.70 4.78
C ASP A 318 -35.96 0.65 5.19
N GLU A 319 -35.35 0.73 6.38
CA GLU A 319 -34.64 1.94 6.82
C GLU A 319 -33.40 2.21 5.99
N TYR A 320 -32.60 1.17 5.71
CA TYR A 320 -31.40 1.28 4.89
C TYR A 320 -31.73 1.51 3.41
N GLU A 321 -32.82 0.95 2.90
CA GLU A 321 -33.32 1.19 1.55
C GLU A 321 -33.71 2.66 1.36
N ARG A 322 -34.47 3.24 2.30
CA ARG A 322 -34.80 4.67 2.28
C ARG A 322 -33.55 5.55 2.36
N LYS A 323 -32.61 5.20 3.24
CA LYS A 323 -31.34 5.94 3.40
C LYS A 323 -30.47 5.85 2.14
N LEU A 324 -30.35 4.67 1.53
CA LEU A 324 -29.60 4.45 0.29
C LEU A 324 -30.23 5.20 -0.87
N THR A 325 -31.56 5.14 -1.00
CA THR A 325 -32.30 5.85 -2.05
C THR A 325 -32.05 7.36 -1.97
N SER A 326 -32.21 7.95 -0.79
CA SER A 326 -31.97 9.39 -0.58
C SER A 326 -30.52 9.80 -0.88
N LEU A 327 -29.53 9.02 -0.45
CA LEU A 327 -28.13 9.33 -0.70
C LEU A 327 -27.75 9.19 -2.17
N LEU A 328 -28.28 8.18 -2.86
CA LEU A 328 -28.05 7.97 -4.29
C LEU A 328 -28.69 9.08 -5.14
N ASP A 329 -29.90 9.52 -4.79
CA ASP A 329 -30.57 10.63 -5.48
C ASP A 329 -29.81 11.94 -5.30
N LYS A 330 -29.35 12.24 -4.07
CA LYS A 330 -28.50 13.41 -3.79
C LYS A 330 -27.19 13.36 -4.56
N LYS A 331 -26.53 12.20 -4.59
CA LYS A 331 -25.30 12.00 -5.37
C LYS A 331 -25.53 12.31 -6.84
N ASN A 332 -26.56 11.70 -7.45
CA ASN A 332 -26.88 11.88 -8.86
C ASN A 332 -27.17 13.35 -9.19
N LYS A 333 -27.91 14.05 -8.32
CA LYS A 333 -28.23 15.47 -8.53
C LYS A 333 -26.99 16.37 -8.45
N ILE A 334 -26.09 16.12 -7.49
CA ILE A 334 -24.82 16.85 -7.38
C ILE A 334 -23.93 16.57 -8.59
N GLU A 335 -23.88 15.31 -9.03
CA GLU A 335 -23.08 14.89 -10.18
C GLU A 335 -23.59 15.52 -11.49
N GLU A 336 -24.91 15.64 -11.67
CA GLU A 336 -25.54 16.37 -12.77
C GLU A 336 -25.13 17.85 -12.77
N GLN A 337 -25.28 18.53 -11.63
CA GLN A 337 -24.89 19.95 -11.48
C GLN A 337 -23.40 20.19 -11.76
N ILE A 338 -22.52 19.30 -11.29
CA ILE A 338 -21.08 19.38 -11.58
C ILE A 338 -20.82 19.22 -13.09
N ASN A 339 -21.52 18.31 -13.75
CA ASN A 339 -21.35 18.06 -15.18
C ASN A 339 -21.88 19.21 -16.05
N GLU A 340 -22.99 19.85 -15.64
CA GLU A 340 -23.48 21.09 -16.27
C GLU A 340 -22.41 22.19 -16.24
N VAL A 341 -21.82 22.46 -15.06
CA VAL A 341 -20.75 23.45 -14.91
C VAL A 341 -19.52 23.08 -15.75
N ARG A 342 -19.14 21.80 -15.80
CA ARG A 342 -18.03 21.33 -16.63
C ARG A 342 -18.29 21.56 -18.13
N ALA A 343 -19.51 21.32 -18.60
CA ALA A 343 -19.88 21.53 -20.00
C ALA A 343 -19.83 23.01 -20.37
N GLU A 344 -20.32 23.90 -19.51
CA GLU A 344 -20.21 25.34 -19.71
C GLU A 344 -18.76 25.82 -19.75
N ILE A 345 -17.91 25.33 -18.85
CA ILE A 345 -16.48 25.65 -18.85
C ILE A 345 -15.82 25.16 -20.14
N LEU A 346 -16.12 23.93 -20.58
CA LEU A 346 -15.59 23.37 -21.83
C LEU A 346 -15.96 24.24 -23.03
N GLN A 347 -17.24 24.63 -23.18
CA GLN A 347 -17.71 25.48 -24.28
C GLN A 347 -17.03 26.87 -24.27
N LYS A 348 -16.81 27.43 -23.07
CA LYS A 348 -16.10 28.72 -22.92
C LYS A 348 -14.63 28.58 -23.28
N MET A 349 -13.97 27.50 -22.85
CA MET A 349 -12.57 27.23 -23.20
C MET A 349 -12.40 27.05 -24.70
N GLU A 350 -13.33 26.36 -25.37
CA GLU A 350 -13.30 26.18 -26.83
C GLU A 350 -13.54 27.50 -27.58
N SER A 351 -14.57 28.27 -27.21
CA SER A 351 -14.89 29.54 -27.88
C SER A 351 -13.83 30.62 -27.70
N HIS A 352 -13.05 30.57 -26.62
CA HIS A 352 -11.97 31.52 -26.33
C HIS A 352 -10.57 30.97 -26.69
N GLY A 353 -10.47 29.72 -27.18
CA GLY A 353 -9.18 29.10 -27.51
C GLY A 353 -8.25 28.91 -26.31
N LEU A 354 -8.81 28.63 -25.13
CA LEU A 354 -8.06 28.50 -23.89
C LEU A 354 -7.62 27.06 -23.64
N GLU A 355 -6.32 26.83 -23.47
CA GLU A 355 -5.81 25.51 -23.11
C GLU A 355 -5.87 25.25 -21.60
N LYS A 356 -5.81 26.30 -20.78
CA LYS A 356 -5.80 26.21 -19.31
C LYS A 356 -6.46 27.41 -18.65
N LEU A 357 -7.10 27.17 -17.52
CA LEU A 357 -7.60 28.15 -16.57
C LEU A 357 -7.10 27.78 -15.19
N HIS A 358 -6.76 28.79 -14.39
CA HIS A 358 -6.29 28.58 -13.02
C HIS A 358 -6.85 29.68 -12.13
N SER A 359 -7.33 29.28 -10.95
CA SER A 359 -7.75 30.15 -9.85
C SER A 359 -7.30 29.53 -8.53
N ASP A 360 -7.47 30.27 -7.43
CA ASP A 360 -7.09 29.83 -6.08
C ASP A 360 -7.77 28.52 -5.65
N GLN A 361 -8.92 28.18 -6.23
CA GLN A 361 -9.70 27.00 -5.86
C GLN A 361 -9.68 25.90 -6.93
N PHE A 362 -9.39 26.22 -8.20
CA PHE A 362 -9.55 25.27 -9.30
C PHE A 362 -8.48 25.46 -10.39
N SER A 363 -8.06 24.34 -10.98
CA SER A 363 -7.30 24.33 -12.22
C SER A 363 -8.08 23.54 -13.26
N VAL A 364 -8.31 24.13 -14.43
CA VAL A 364 -8.98 23.47 -15.55
C VAL A 364 -8.02 23.40 -16.73
N SER A 365 -7.85 22.22 -17.32
CA SER A 365 -7.05 22.03 -18.53
C SER A 365 -7.93 21.46 -19.62
N TYR A 366 -7.88 22.06 -20.80
CA TYR A 366 -8.51 21.55 -22.00
C TYR A 366 -7.57 20.56 -22.68
N THR A 367 -8.09 19.41 -23.09
CA THR A 367 -7.39 18.44 -23.94
C THR A 367 -8.26 18.19 -25.16
N PRO A 368 -7.78 18.47 -26.37
CA PRO A 368 -8.58 18.26 -27.57
C PRO A 368 -8.87 16.78 -27.79
N ALA A 369 -9.98 16.51 -28.47
CA ALA A 369 -10.35 15.16 -28.87
C ALA A 369 -9.21 14.51 -29.68
N LYS A 370 -8.78 13.32 -29.25
CA LYS A 370 -7.79 12.52 -29.96
C LYS A 370 -8.23 11.06 -29.98
N THR A 371 -7.92 10.38 -31.06
CA THR A 371 -8.14 8.93 -31.15
C THR A 371 -7.06 8.21 -30.35
N VAL A 372 -7.48 7.36 -29.43
CA VAL A 372 -6.60 6.47 -28.67
C VAL A 372 -6.95 5.02 -28.99
N MET A 373 -5.94 4.17 -29.05
CA MET A 373 -6.14 2.74 -29.25
C MET A 373 -6.61 2.10 -27.93
N GLN A 374 -7.78 1.48 -27.96
CA GLN A 374 -8.35 0.74 -26.84
C GLN A 374 -8.39 -0.75 -27.18
N PHE A 375 -7.96 -1.59 -26.25
CA PHE A 375 -8.05 -3.04 -26.42
C PHE A 375 -9.49 -3.51 -26.20
N ASP A 376 -10.10 -4.12 -27.22
CA ASP A 376 -11.44 -4.69 -27.14
C ASP A 376 -11.40 -6.11 -26.54
N SER A 377 -11.31 -6.14 -25.21
CA SER A 377 -11.28 -7.40 -24.45
C SER A 377 -12.54 -8.24 -24.62
N ARG A 378 -13.68 -7.66 -25.02
CA ARG A 378 -14.94 -8.40 -25.14
C ARG A 378 -14.95 -9.20 -26.43
N THR A 379 -14.66 -8.54 -27.54
CA THR A 379 -14.55 -9.17 -28.86
C THR A 379 -13.41 -10.20 -28.86
N PHE A 380 -12.25 -9.83 -28.31
CA PHE A 380 -11.12 -10.76 -28.18
C PHE A 380 -11.47 -12.03 -27.40
N ARG A 381 -12.26 -11.92 -26.32
CA ARG A 381 -12.72 -13.09 -25.55
C ARG A 381 -13.65 -14.00 -26.35
N ILE A 382 -14.54 -13.44 -27.17
CA ILE A 382 -15.49 -14.20 -27.99
C ILE A 382 -14.73 -14.94 -29.10
N GLU A 383 -13.80 -14.25 -29.76
CA GLU A 383 -13.06 -14.80 -30.89
C GLU A 383 -11.92 -15.73 -30.46
N ASN A 384 -11.40 -15.57 -29.24
CA ASN A 384 -10.22 -16.30 -28.75
C ASN A 384 -10.47 -16.81 -27.31
N GLU A 385 -11.53 -17.58 -27.10
CA GLU A 385 -12.00 -18.01 -25.77
C GLU A 385 -10.98 -18.85 -25.00
N GLU A 386 -10.37 -19.85 -25.65
CA GLU A 386 -9.34 -20.69 -25.01
C GLU A 386 -8.12 -19.86 -24.60
N LEU A 387 -7.69 -18.96 -25.49
CA LEU A 387 -6.56 -18.09 -25.23
C LEU A 387 -6.89 -17.13 -24.07
N TYR A 388 -8.03 -16.44 -24.13
CA TYR A 388 -8.49 -15.54 -23.06
C TYR A 388 -8.59 -16.26 -21.71
N SER A 389 -9.14 -17.47 -21.69
CA SER A 389 -9.30 -18.28 -20.49
C SER A 389 -7.96 -18.75 -19.92
N SER A 390 -6.97 -19.05 -20.76
CA SER A 390 -5.60 -19.38 -20.32
C SER A 390 -4.92 -18.23 -19.57
N TYR A 391 -5.34 -16.98 -19.83
CA TYR A 391 -4.85 -15.79 -19.13
C TYR A 391 -5.71 -15.39 -17.91
N CYS A 392 -6.83 -16.06 -17.67
CA CYS A 392 -7.65 -15.83 -16.49
C CYS A 392 -7.21 -16.73 -15.33
N LYS A 393 -6.99 -16.15 -14.14
CA LYS A 393 -6.65 -16.91 -12.92
C LYS A 393 -7.70 -16.69 -11.83
N PRO A 394 -8.06 -17.74 -11.07
CA PRO A 394 -9.02 -17.62 -9.99
C PRO A 394 -8.48 -16.68 -8.90
N LYS A 395 -9.35 -15.83 -8.37
CA LYS A 395 -9.06 -14.87 -7.30
C LYS A 395 -10.16 -14.93 -6.26
N GLN A 396 -9.82 -15.29 -5.02
CA GLN A 396 -10.73 -15.13 -3.89
C GLN A 396 -10.92 -13.65 -3.55
N ARG A 397 -12.15 -13.27 -3.24
CA ARG A 397 -12.52 -11.91 -2.80
C ARG A 397 -13.11 -11.98 -1.40
N GLU A 398 -12.81 -10.97 -0.58
CA GLU A 398 -13.48 -10.77 0.69
C GLU A 398 -14.97 -10.46 0.48
N ALA A 399 -15.78 -10.74 1.51
CA ALA A 399 -17.19 -10.41 1.48
C ALA A 399 -17.37 -8.89 1.32
N SER A 400 -17.97 -8.50 0.21
CA SER A 400 -18.27 -7.11 -0.12
C SER A 400 -19.75 -7.02 -0.47
N ILE A 401 -20.43 -5.98 -0.02
CA ILE A 401 -21.78 -5.69 -0.50
C ILE A 401 -21.68 -4.90 -1.81
N VAL A 402 -22.46 -5.32 -2.81
CA VAL A 402 -22.64 -4.57 -4.05
C VAL A 402 -24.07 -4.09 -4.07
N VAL A 403 -24.26 -2.79 -3.82
CA VAL A 403 -25.58 -2.15 -3.90
C VAL A 403 -25.84 -1.77 -5.34
N LYS A 404 -26.86 -2.38 -5.97
CA LYS A 404 -27.34 -2.01 -7.30
C LYS A 404 -28.78 -1.52 -7.17
N ARG A 405 -29.08 -0.37 -7.77
CA ARG A 405 -30.46 0.09 -7.89
C ARG A 405 -31.11 -0.71 -9.02
N ASN A 406 -32.22 -1.37 -8.73
CA ASN A 406 -33.05 -1.99 -9.76
C ASN A 406 -33.79 -0.86 -10.49
N ILE A 407 -33.26 -0.42 -11.61
CA ILE A 407 -33.99 0.46 -12.52
C ILE A 407 -34.98 -0.45 -13.24
N LYS A 408 -36.27 -0.33 -12.92
CA LYS A 408 -37.29 -0.82 -13.84
C LYS A 408 -37.21 0.08 -15.06
N GLU A 409 -36.78 -0.46 -16.20
CA GLU A 409 -37.10 0.15 -17.47
C GLU A 409 -38.63 0.23 -17.53
N GLN A 410 -39.16 1.45 -17.39
CA GLN A 410 -40.52 1.74 -17.83
C GLN A 410 -40.46 1.65 -19.35
N TYR A 411 -40.77 0.47 -19.87
CA TYR A 411 -41.28 0.35 -21.22
C TYR A 411 -42.69 0.94 -21.17
N ASP A 412 -42.82 2.19 -21.62
CA ASP A 412 -44.05 2.64 -22.27
C ASP A 412 -44.06 2.09 -23.71
#